data_AF-A0A3M1IVA9-F1
#
_entry.id   AF-A0A3M1IVA9-F1
#
_cell.length_a   1.000
_cell.length_b   1.000
_cell.length_c   1.000
_cell.angle_alpha   90.00
_cell.angle_beta   90.00
_cell.angle_gamma   90.00
#
_symmetry.space_group_name_H-M   'P 1'
#
loop_
_entity.id
_entity.type
_entity.pdbx_description
1 polymer ?
#
loop_
_entity_poly.entity_id
_entity_poly.type
_entity_poly.pdbx_seq_one_letter_code
_entity_poly.pdbx_strand_id
1 'polypeptide(L)'
;MSGRHNPERLAWIVLSSAFAVFCSMAVLIPLSIYGYMISATQPLPAELTSVRGIVLMGDANAGLSTSVTDGSTVTFSENYAAATDETSQAIITFADDSSLTLYGSTHISLQESEQPRFGISSNPSRVTVRLEQGRIRATAARSKTDLLFEIVTPHAVVTLDQGSYSIETDGENTQVTTRLGQADISSPQGEMSLSQGQRIVLNADTPLGRPLPAAQNLLSDSTFTPESLNNSWESYAIVPIESVTTTASVVLFQDQPVLNLRSQGEDNVHSEVGVVQMVNKDVRDFQSLRVFAEVRLVEQSLPGGGQLGSEFPVMLHVAYKDAAGNDRDWFHGFYFKPAPDNYILYDQPDNSSERIARGRWYPYESVNLLTTLGPAKPVFVKSIRIYASGWIYDSMLANISLLAEE
;
A
#
# COMPACT_ATOMS: atom_id res chain seq x y z
N MET A 1 -4.68 -15.51 -87.42
CA MET A 1 -3.88 -15.79 -86.20
C MET A 1 -4.83 -16.28 -85.11
N SER A 2 -4.96 -17.60 -84.96
CA SER A 2 -5.86 -18.23 -83.99
C SER A 2 -5.06 -18.59 -82.74
N GLY A 3 -5.31 -17.89 -81.63
CA GLY A 3 -4.65 -18.13 -80.35
C GLY A 3 -5.21 -19.40 -79.71
N ARG A 4 -4.44 -20.50 -79.79
CA ARG A 4 -4.70 -21.74 -79.04
C ARG A 4 -4.67 -21.42 -77.54
N HIS A 5 -5.86 -21.31 -76.92
CA HIS A 5 -5.99 -21.38 -75.47
C HIS A 5 -5.83 -22.85 -75.06
N ASN A 6 -4.86 -23.15 -74.21
CA ASN A 6 -4.69 -24.48 -73.60
C ASN A 6 -5.49 -24.53 -72.28
N PRO A 7 -6.73 -25.06 -72.28
CA PRO A 7 -7.60 -25.07 -71.09
C PRO A 7 -6.99 -25.88 -69.94
N GLU A 8 -6.20 -26.91 -70.24
CA GLU A 8 -5.52 -27.74 -69.24
C GLU A 8 -4.51 -26.95 -68.40
N ARG A 9 -3.75 -26.05 -69.02
CA ARG A 9 -2.78 -25.19 -68.31
C ARG A 9 -3.49 -24.21 -67.39
N LEU A 10 -4.65 -23.70 -67.80
CA LEU A 10 -5.49 -22.83 -66.99
C LEU A 10 -6.06 -23.60 -65.78
N ALA A 11 -6.54 -24.84 -65.99
CA ALA A 11 -7.05 -25.70 -64.92
C ALA A 11 -5.97 -26.01 -63.86
N TRP A 12 -4.75 -26.34 -64.28
CA TRP A 12 -3.63 -26.58 -63.36
C TRP A 12 -3.22 -25.35 -62.57
N ILE A 13 -3.23 -24.16 -63.19
CA ILE A 13 -2.96 -22.89 -62.48
C ILE A 13 -4.02 -22.63 -61.42
N VAL A 14 -5.30 -22.79 -61.77
CA VAL A 14 -6.42 -22.59 -60.83
C VAL A 14 -6.38 -23.60 -59.68
N LEU A 15 -6.10 -24.87 -59.95
CA LEU A 15 -6.00 -25.88 -58.90
C LEU A 15 -4.81 -25.62 -57.96
N SER A 16 -3.65 -25.25 -58.52
CA SER A 16 -2.45 -24.98 -57.74
C SER A 16 -2.59 -23.71 -56.91
N SER A 17 -3.24 -22.66 -57.44
CA SER A 17 -3.51 -21.44 -56.69
C SER A 17 -4.52 -21.69 -55.58
N ALA A 18 -5.61 -22.41 -55.85
CA ALA A 18 -6.59 -22.77 -54.84
C ALA A 18 -5.97 -23.63 -53.72
N PHE A 19 -5.10 -24.59 -54.06
CA PHE A 19 -4.37 -25.40 -53.09
C PHE A 19 -3.41 -24.55 -52.25
N ALA A 20 -2.63 -23.65 -52.87
CA ALA A 20 -1.73 -22.75 -52.16
C ALA A 20 -2.49 -21.82 -51.21
N VAL A 21 -3.61 -21.25 -51.65
CA VAL A 21 -4.50 -20.43 -50.80
C VAL A 21 -5.03 -21.25 -49.64
N PHE A 22 -5.52 -22.47 -49.88
CA PHE A 22 -6.00 -23.37 -48.83
C PHE A 22 -4.91 -23.67 -47.80
N CYS A 23 -3.71 -24.07 -48.23
CA CYS A 23 -2.58 -24.32 -47.34
C CYS A 23 -2.17 -23.07 -46.57
N SER A 24 -2.16 -21.90 -47.22
CA SER A 24 -1.85 -20.64 -46.53
C SER A 24 -2.88 -20.31 -45.45
N MET A 25 -4.18 -20.49 -45.72
CA MET A 25 -5.23 -20.27 -44.75
C MET A 25 -5.17 -21.27 -43.60
N ALA A 26 -4.90 -22.55 -43.90
CA ALA A 26 -4.78 -23.60 -42.89
C ALA A 26 -3.64 -23.35 -41.88
N VAL A 27 -2.61 -22.57 -42.27
CA VAL A 27 -1.49 -22.20 -41.39
C VAL A 27 -1.69 -20.81 -40.76
N LEU A 28 -2.06 -19.81 -41.56
CA LEU A 28 -2.17 -18.42 -41.10
C LEU A 28 -3.33 -18.22 -40.13
N ILE A 29 -4.46 -18.92 -40.30
CA ILE A 29 -5.61 -18.76 -39.41
C ILE A 29 -5.28 -19.26 -38.00
N PRO A 30 -4.80 -20.50 -37.78
CA PRO A 30 -4.41 -20.95 -36.44
C PRO A 30 -3.30 -20.10 -35.82
N LEU A 31 -2.30 -19.68 -36.60
CA LEU A 31 -1.24 -18.80 -36.09
C LEU A 31 -1.76 -17.42 -35.68
N SER A 32 -2.69 -16.85 -36.45
CA SER A 32 -3.30 -15.56 -36.10
C SER A 32 -4.19 -15.67 -34.87
N ILE A 33 -4.97 -16.74 -34.75
CA ILE A 33 -5.79 -17.02 -33.57
C ILE A 33 -4.89 -17.21 -32.34
N TYR A 34 -3.87 -18.05 -32.45
CA TYR A 34 -2.92 -18.29 -31.36
C TYR A 34 -2.20 -17.01 -30.96
N GLY A 35 -1.70 -16.25 -31.93
CA GLY A 35 -1.08 -14.94 -31.73
C GLY A 35 -2.00 -13.96 -31.01
N TYR A 36 -3.26 -13.86 -31.44
CA TYR A 36 -4.26 -13.04 -30.78
C TYR A 36 -4.53 -13.50 -29.34
N MET A 37 -4.63 -14.82 -29.11
CA MET A 37 -4.90 -15.34 -27.77
C MET A 37 -3.76 -15.07 -26.78
N ILE A 38 -2.49 -15.02 -27.23
CA ILE A 38 -1.35 -14.72 -26.35
C ILE A 38 -1.14 -13.22 -26.15
N SER A 39 -1.55 -12.37 -27.10
CA SER A 39 -1.27 -10.93 -27.08
C SER A 39 -2.46 -10.05 -26.69
N ALA A 40 -3.70 -10.57 -26.75
CA ALA A 40 -4.86 -9.76 -26.42
C ALA A 40 -4.91 -9.45 -24.92
N THR A 41 -5.05 -8.18 -24.59
CA THR A 41 -5.19 -7.68 -23.22
C THR A 41 -6.61 -7.17 -22.96
N GLN A 42 -6.93 -6.98 -21.69
CA GLN A 42 -8.14 -6.33 -21.21
C GLN A 42 -7.78 -5.42 -20.02
N PRO A 43 -8.58 -4.38 -19.73
CA PRO A 43 -8.30 -3.49 -18.61
C PRO A 43 -8.23 -4.26 -17.29
N LEU A 44 -7.23 -3.92 -16.47
CA LEU A 44 -7.16 -4.26 -15.06
C LEU A 44 -7.83 -3.11 -14.28
N PRO A 45 -9.03 -3.31 -13.72
CA PRO A 45 -9.74 -2.23 -13.04
C PRO A 45 -8.95 -1.69 -11.85
N ALA A 46 -8.98 -0.37 -11.67
CA ALA A 46 -8.47 0.30 -10.50
C ALA A 46 -9.51 1.27 -9.94
N GLU A 47 -9.46 1.50 -8.64
CA GLU A 47 -10.35 2.40 -7.92
C GLU A 47 -9.55 3.39 -7.09
N LEU A 48 -9.81 4.70 -7.26
CA LEU A 48 -9.25 5.73 -6.40
C LEU A 48 -10.23 6.01 -5.27
N THR A 49 -9.75 5.93 -4.04
CA THR A 49 -10.48 6.29 -2.83
C THR A 49 -9.78 7.44 -2.14
N SER A 50 -10.50 8.54 -1.88
CA SER A 50 -10.01 9.55 -0.93
C SER A 50 -10.19 9.01 0.48
N VAL A 51 -9.09 8.90 1.23
CA VAL A 51 -9.12 8.47 2.64
C VAL A 51 -8.95 9.61 3.61
N ARG A 52 -8.48 10.77 3.12
CA ARG A 52 -8.40 12.02 3.87
C ARG A 52 -8.45 13.19 2.89
N GLY A 53 -9.25 14.20 3.19
CA GLY A 53 -9.31 15.44 2.40
C GLY A 53 -9.96 15.28 1.02
N ILE A 54 -9.54 16.12 0.08
CA ILE A 54 -10.08 16.18 -1.28
C ILE A 54 -8.96 15.86 -2.27
N VAL A 55 -9.19 14.83 -3.08
CA VAL A 55 -8.25 14.39 -4.11
C VAL A 55 -8.78 14.83 -5.46
N LEU A 56 -7.95 15.50 -6.26
CA LEU A 56 -8.32 15.89 -7.62
C LEU A 56 -7.98 14.77 -8.59
N MET A 57 -8.92 14.43 -9.46
CA MET A 57 -8.78 13.43 -10.52
C MET A 57 -9.16 14.02 -11.88
N GLY A 58 -8.53 13.56 -12.94
CA GLY A 58 -9.01 13.81 -14.30
C GLY A 58 -8.14 13.12 -15.34
N ASP A 59 -8.31 13.51 -16.59
CA ASP A 59 -7.44 13.06 -17.68
C ASP A 59 -6.07 13.73 -17.55
N ALA A 60 -4.99 12.95 -17.66
CA ALA A 60 -3.63 13.43 -17.48
C ALA A 60 -3.23 14.53 -18.49
N ASN A 61 -3.86 14.58 -19.66
CA ASN A 61 -3.58 15.58 -20.70
C ASN A 61 -4.59 16.74 -20.71
N ALA A 62 -5.85 16.49 -20.33
CA ALA A 62 -6.90 17.51 -20.33
C ALA A 62 -7.04 18.27 -19.00
N GLY A 63 -6.51 17.72 -17.90
CA GLY A 63 -6.47 18.34 -16.58
C GLY A 63 -7.38 17.66 -15.53
N LEU A 64 -7.13 17.99 -14.26
CA LEU A 64 -7.83 17.44 -13.10
C LEU A 64 -9.09 18.26 -12.80
N SER A 65 -10.27 17.69 -13.05
CA SER A 65 -11.56 18.40 -12.95
C SER A 65 -12.58 17.74 -12.02
N THR A 66 -12.31 16.52 -11.57
CA THR A 66 -13.19 15.76 -10.66
C THR A 66 -12.63 15.79 -9.25
N SER A 67 -13.43 16.23 -8.29
CA SER A 67 -13.07 16.16 -6.87
C SER A 67 -13.59 14.88 -6.23
N VAL A 68 -12.70 14.09 -5.65
CA VAL A 68 -13.01 12.89 -4.88
C VAL A 68 -12.91 13.26 -3.40
N THR A 69 -14.06 13.32 -2.72
CA THR A 69 -14.13 13.71 -1.30
C THR A 69 -13.89 12.51 -0.38
N ASP A 70 -13.45 12.79 0.85
CA ASP A 70 -13.22 11.80 1.92
C ASP A 70 -14.29 10.69 1.96
N GLY A 71 -13.82 9.44 1.96
CA GLY A 71 -14.62 8.22 2.00
C GLY A 71 -15.22 7.79 0.66
N SER A 72 -15.12 8.62 -0.38
CA SER A 72 -15.68 8.34 -1.71
C SER A 72 -14.70 7.55 -2.57
N THR A 73 -15.25 6.69 -3.42
CA THR A 73 -14.50 5.88 -4.39
C THR A 73 -15.01 6.13 -5.78
N VAL A 74 -14.09 6.24 -6.72
CA VAL A 74 -14.38 6.40 -8.14
C VAL A 74 -13.47 5.49 -8.93
N THR A 75 -13.93 5.07 -10.11
CA THR A 75 -13.09 4.29 -11.03
C THR A 75 -11.90 5.12 -11.48
N PHE A 76 -10.73 4.50 -11.47
CA PHE A 76 -9.48 5.10 -11.95
C PHE A 76 -9.00 4.28 -13.14
N SER A 77 -8.92 4.92 -14.30
CA SER A 77 -8.59 4.26 -15.58
C SER A 77 -7.26 4.72 -16.11
N GLU A 78 -6.74 4.02 -17.12
CA GLU A 78 -5.57 4.46 -17.87
C GLU A 78 -5.72 5.88 -18.39
N ASN A 79 -4.61 6.60 -18.46
CA ASN A 79 -4.51 8.02 -18.79
C ASN A 79 -5.17 8.97 -17.78
N TYR A 80 -5.64 8.48 -16.63
CA TYR A 80 -6.08 9.38 -15.56
C TYR A 80 -4.91 9.77 -14.67
N ALA A 81 -4.99 10.98 -14.15
CA ALA A 81 -4.09 11.53 -13.15
C ALA A 81 -4.85 11.81 -11.85
N ALA A 82 -4.13 11.74 -10.74
CA ALA A 82 -4.62 12.06 -9.41
C ALA A 82 -3.61 12.94 -8.67
N ALA A 83 -4.11 13.98 -8.01
CA ALA A 83 -3.31 14.89 -7.19
C ALA A 83 -3.91 15.09 -5.80
N THR A 84 -3.03 15.17 -4.81
CA THR A 84 -3.34 15.44 -3.41
C THR A 84 -2.75 16.79 -3.01
N ASP A 85 -3.47 17.55 -2.18
CA ASP A 85 -2.89 18.73 -1.51
C ASP A 85 -2.00 18.31 -0.32
N GLU A 86 -1.47 19.26 0.44
CA GLU A 86 -0.55 19.01 1.57
C GLU A 86 -1.12 18.11 2.68
N THR A 87 -2.46 18.05 2.81
CA THR A 87 -3.13 17.36 3.93
C THR A 87 -3.93 16.15 3.49
N SER A 88 -4.21 16.03 2.20
CA SER A 88 -5.04 14.98 1.63
C SER A 88 -4.25 13.69 1.42
N GLN A 89 -4.96 12.57 1.46
CA GLN A 89 -4.40 11.24 1.26
C GLN A 89 -5.38 10.40 0.45
N ALA A 90 -4.85 9.61 -0.47
CA ALA A 90 -5.64 8.76 -1.33
C ALA A 90 -5.05 7.34 -1.40
N ILE A 91 -5.90 6.38 -1.73
CA ILE A 91 -5.48 5.02 -2.04
C ILE A 91 -6.04 4.63 -3.41
N ILE A 92 -5.18 4.12 -4.27
CA ILE A 92 -5.57 3.42 -5.48
C ILE A 92 -5.49 1.93 -5.18
N THR A 93 -6.60 1.21 -5.37
CA THR A 93 -6.64 -0.25 -5.23
C THR A 93 -6.86 -0.85 -6.61
N PHE A 94 -6.01 -1.81 -6.98
CA PHE A 94 -6.10 -2.55 -8.23
C PHE A 94 -6.84 -3.88 -8.00
N ALA A 95 -7.45 -4.41 -9.05
CA ALA A 95 -8.23 -5.65 -8.96
C ALA A 95 -7.39 -6.91 -8.63
N ASP A 96 -6.07 -6.82 -8.66
CA ASP A 96 -5.13 -7.89 -8.31
C ASP A 96 -4.66 -7.84 -6.84
N ASP A 97 -5.31 -7.00 -6.02
CA ASP A 97 -5.01 -6.67 -4.61
C ASP A 97 -3.77 -5.80 -4.40
N SER A 98 -3.10 -5.35 -5.47
CA SER A 98 -2.04 -4.35 -5.38
C SER A 98 -2.62 -2.97 -5.03
N SER A 99 -1.82 -2.10 -4.40
CA SER A 99 -2.28 -0.76 -4.03
C SER A 99 -1.19 0.31 -4.05
N LEU A 100 -1.62 1.56 -4.26
CA LEU A 100 -0.80 2.76 -4.10
C LEU A 100 -1.45 3.70 -3.10
N THR A 101 -0.72 4.06 -2.06
CA THR A 101 -1.09 5.16 -1.17
C THR A 101 -0.40 6.43 -1.63
N LEU A 102 -1.17 7.48 -1.89
CA LEU A 102 -0.68 8.82 -2.20
C LEU A 102 -0.72 9.63 -0.91
N TYR A 103 0.44 10.17 -0.50
CA TYR A 103 0.54 11.11 0.62
C TYR A 103 0.34 12.55 0.15
N GLY A 104 0.34 13.51 1.08
CA GLY A 104 0.18 14.91 0.73
C GLY A 104 1.18 15.41 -0.31
N SER A 105 0.75 16.37 -1.12
CA SER A 105 1.54 17.00 -2.19
C SER A 105 2.04 16.00 -3.25
N THR A 106 1.25 14.97 -3.55
CA THR A 106 1.58 13.93 -4.51
C THR A 106 0.78 14.06 -5.80
N HIS A 107 1.45 13.93 -6.94
CA HIS A 107 0.86 13.91 -8.28
C HIS A 107 1.31 12.66 -9.04
N ILE A 108 0.34 11.86 -9.49
CA ILE A 108 0.58 10.64 -10.27
C ILE A 108 -0.33 10.56 -11.49
N SER A 109 0.11 9.82 -12.50
CA SER A 109 -0.73 9.38 -13.63
C SER A 109 -0.62 7.88 -13.87
N LEU A 110 -1.76 7.23 -14.11
CA LEU A 110 -1.82 5.82 -14.48
C LEU A 110 -1.62 5.69 -15.98
N GLN A 111 -0.47 5.17 -16.41
CA GLN A 111 -0.13 5.06 -17.83
C GLN A 111 -0.70 3.78 -18.45
N GLU A 112 -0.65 2.69 -17.70
CA GLU A 112 -1.02 1.34 -18.16
C GLU A 112 -1.58 0.55 -16.98
N SER A 113 -2.68 -0.16 -17.20
CA SER A 113 -3.36 -1.00 -16.21
C SER A 113 -4.15 -2.07 -16.96
N GLU A 114 -3.46 -3.12 -17.36
CA GLU A 114 -4.01 -4.19 -18.19
C GLU A 114 -3.58 -5.57 -17.73
N GLN A 115 -4.34 -6.58 -18.14
CA GLN A 115 -4.06 -7.99 -17.88
C GLN A 115 -4.32 -8.82 -19.13
N PRO A 116 -3.67 -9.99 -19.29
CA PRO A 116 -3.95 -10.88 -20.40
C PRO A 116 -5.43 -11.30 -20.43
N ARG A 117 -6.04 -11.22 -21.61
CA ARG A 117 -7.46 -11.56 -21.79
C ARG A 117 -7.72 -13.06 -21.69
N PHE A 118 -6.75 -13.88 -22.08
CA PHE A 118 -6.87 -15.33 -22.15
C PHE A 118 -5.79 -16.00 -21.31
N GLY A 119 -6.16 -16.98 -20.48
CA GLY A 119 -5.23 -17.69 -19.60
C GLY A 119 -4.18 -18.57 -20.32
N ILE A 120 -4.17 -18.61 -21.65
CA ILE A 120 -3.09 -19.24 -22.43
C ILE A 120 -1.87 -18.31 -22.55
N SER A 121 -2.06 -17.01 -22.34
CA SER A 121 -0.95 -16.05 -22.34
C SER A 121 -0.11 -16.25 -21.08
N SER A 122 1.21 -16.26 -21.25
CA SER A 122 2.19 -16.27 -20.16
C SER A 122 2.73 -14.88 -19.85
N ASN A 123 2.15 -13.83 -20.46
CA ASN A 123 2.54 -12.46 -20.16
C ASN A 123 2.01 -12.05 -18.79
N PRO A 124 2.77 -11.30 -17.98
CA PRO A 124 2.26 -10.77 -16.73
C PRO A 124 1.17 -9.72 -16.99
N SER A 125 0.31 -9.49 -15.99
CA SER A 125 -0.45 -8.24 -15.90
C SER A 125 0.51 -7.06 -15.81
N ARG A 126 0.11 -5.88 -16.26
CA ARG A 126 0.99 -4.71 -16.27
C ARG A 126 0.31 -3.51 -15.65
N VAL A 127 1.02 -2.88 -14.72
CA VAL A 127 0.63 -1.64 -14.08
C VAL A 127 1.81 -0.69 -14.16
N THR A 128 1.65 0.41 -14.89
CA THR A 128 2.68 1.44 -15.05
C THR A 128 2.13 2.75 -14.51
N VAL A 129 2.70 3.24 -13.42
CA VAL A 129 2.29 4.50 -12.78
C VAL A 129 3.43 5.48 -12.85
N ARG A 130 3.16 6.67 -13.38
CA ARG A 130 4.11 7.78 -13.37
C ARG A 130 3.91 8.60 -12.11
N LEU A 131 4.96 8.73 -11.31
CA LEU A 131 5.03 9.63 -10.16
C LEU A 131 5.78 10.89 -10.59
N GLU A 132 5.08 12.02 -10.67
CA GLU A 132 5.67 13.29 -11.09
C GLU A 132 6.31 14.04 -9.91
N GLN A 133 5.62 14.02 -8.77
CA GLN A 133 6.05 14.68 -7.55
C GLN A 133 5.37 14.04 -6.33
N GLY A 134 6.03 14.13 -5.19
CA GLY A 134 5.52 13.75 -3.89
C GLY A 134 5.90 12.32 -3.53
N ARG A 135 5.11 11.73 -2.63
CA ARG A 135 5.46 10.46 -2.00
C ARG A 135 4.32 9.46 -2.13
N ILE A 136 4.68 8.28 -2.57
CA ILE A 136 3.79 7.13 -2.60
C ILE A 136 4.33 5.97 -1.76
N ARG A 137 3.41 5.18 -1.23
CA ARG A 137 3.69 3.82 -0.80
C ARG A 137 3.03 2.85 -1.75
N ALA A 138 3.83 1.98 -2.34
CA ALA A 138 3.36 0.95 -3.25
C ALA A 138 3.40 -0.40 -2.56
N THR A 139 2.31 -1.16 -2.66
CA THR A 139 2.23 -2.55 -2.22
C THR A 139 1.88 -3.40 -3.42
N ALA A 140 2.79 -4.29 -3.81
CA ALA A 140 2.60 -5.22 -4.90
C ALA A 140 2.17 -6.57 -4.32
N ALA A 141 0.96 -7.00 -4.64
CA ALA A 141 0.39 -8.24 -4.10
C ALA A 141 0.91 -9.50 -4.79
N ARG A 142 1.40 -9.36 -6.02
CA ARG A 142 1.84 -10.44 -6.91
C ARG A 142 3.34 -10.33 -7.20
N SER A 143 3.94 -11.45 -7.60
CA SER A 143 5.34 -11.48 -8.02
C SER A 143 5.53 -10.83 -9.40
N LYS A 144 6.77 -10.43 -9.71
CA LYS A 144 7.15 -9.84 -11.01
C LYS A 144 6.81 -10.73 -12.22
N THR A 145 6.69 -12.04 -12.04
CA THR A 145 6.32 -12.98 -13.12
C THR A 145 4.83 -12.97 -13.45
N ASP A 146 3.98 -12.59 -12.48
CA ASP A 146 2.53 -12.52 -12.65
C ASP A 146 2.06 -11.08 -12.87
N LEU A 147 2.79 -10.09 -12.34
CA LEU A 147 2.51 -8.67 -12.42
C LEU A 147 3.81 -7.87 -12.63
N LEU A 148 3.92 -7.21 -13.78
CA LEU A 148 4.93 -6.19 -14.01
C LEU A 148 4.40 -4.85 -13.48
N PHE A 149 4.75 -4.52 -12.23
CA PHE A 149 4.38 -3.26 -11.58
C PHE A 149 5.55 -2.28 -11.62
N GLU A 150 5.41 -1.22 -12.41
CA GLU A 150 6.45 -0.21 -12.60
C GLU A 150 6.01 1.17 -12.11
N ILE A 151 6.89 1.82 -11.34
CA ILE A 151 6.79 3.22 -10.98
C ILE A 151 7.80 4.02 -11.79
N VAL A 152 7.32 4.90 -12.66
CA VAL A 152 8.15 5.78 -13.48
C VAL A 152 8.29 7.12 -12.77
N THR A 153 9.50 7.50 -12.40
CA THR A 153 9.82 8.82 -11.86
C THR A 153 10.61 9.64 -12.90
N PRO A 154 10.87 10.94 -12.66
CA PRO A 154 11.74 11.73 -13.53
C PRO A 154 13.17 11.16 -13.63
N HIS A 155 13.62 10.38 -12.63
CA HIS A 155 15.01 9.95 -12.51
C HIS A 155 15.23 8.46 -12.84
N ALA A 156 14.20 7.61 -12.70
CA ALA A 156 14.32 6.17 -12.95
C ALA A 156 12.96 5.48 -13.18
N VAL A 157 13.03 4.24 -13.67
CA VAL A 157 11.94 3.27 -13.62
C VAL A 157 12.22 2.29 -12.49
N VAL A 158 11.25 2.12 -11.60
CA VAL A 158 11.32 1.22 -10.45
C VAL A 158 10.36 0.06 -10.70
N THR A 159 10.89 -1.13 -10.98
CA THR A 159 10.09 -2.35 -11.11
C THR A 159 9.97 -3.04 -9.76
N LEU A 160 8.75 -3.29 -9.31
CA LEU A 160 8.43 -3.84 -8.00
C LEU A 160 8.18 -5.36 -8.11
N ASP A 161 8.82 -6.16 -7.27
CA ASP A 161 8.40 -7.53 -6.99
C ASP A 161 7.33 -7.54 -5.87
N GLN A 162 6.83 -8.72 -5.48
CA GLN A 162 5.90 -8.84 -4.36
C GLN A 162 6.48 -8.22 -3.08
N GLY A 163 5.78 -7.24 -2.49
CA GLY A 163 6.32 -6.52 -1.33
C GLY A 163 5.73 -5.13 -1.11
N SER A 164 6.44 -4.32 -0.33
CA SER A 164 6.04 -2.95 0.04
C SER A 164 7.22 -1.99 -0.11
N TYR A 165 6.97 -0.85 -0.75
CA TYR A 165 7.99 0.08 -1.20
C TYR A 165 7.56 1.52 -0.90
N SER A 166 8.54 2.37 -0.57
CA SER A 166 8.37 3.82 -0.45
C SER A 166 9.09 4.47 -1.62
N ILE A 167 8.39 5.26 -2.41
CA ILE A 167 8.97 6.05 -3.49
C ILE A 167 8.60 7.51 -3.25
N GLU A 168 9.60 8.36 -3.18
CA GLU A 168 9.44 9.81 -3.05
C GLU A 168 10.23 10.48 -4.16
N THR A 169 9.61 11.45 -4.82
CA THR A 169 10.30 12.22 -5.85
C THR A 169 9.97 13.69 -5.72
N ASP A 170 11.00 14.50 -5.90
CA ASP A 170 10.88 15.93 -6.11
C ASP A 170 11.53 16.28 -7.47
N GLY A 171 11.74 17.57 -7.72
CA GLY A 171 12.35 18.04 -8.97
C GLY A 171 13.86 17.78 -9.10
N GLU A 172 14.54 17.37 -8.03
CA GLU A 172 15.99 17.15 -7.99
C GLU A 172 16.36 15.67 -7.82
N ASN A 173 15.56 14.94 -7.03
CA ASN A 173 15.89 13.62 -6.51
C ASN A 173 14.69 12.68 -6.56
N THR A 174 14.94 11.38 -6.74
CA THR A 174 14.02 10.29 -6.40
C THR A 174 14.66 9.42 -5.32
N GLN A 175 13.99 9.26 -4.18
CA GLN A 175 14.35 8.28 -3.18
C GLN A 175 13.47 7.04 -3.30
N VAL A 176 14.11 5.88 -3.38
CA VAL A 176 13.42 4.57 -3.40
C VAL A 176 13.87 3.78 -2.19
N THR A 177 12.91 3.22 -1.45
CA THR A 177 13.16 2.40 -0.25
C THR A 177 12.38 1.09 -0.34
N THR A 178 13.08 -0.03 -0.25
CA THR A 178 12.47 -1.37 -0.23
C THR A 178 12.23 -1.80 1.21
N ARG A 179 10.97 -1.80 1.65
CA ARG A 179 10.58 -2.17 3.03
C ARG A 179 10.40 -3.68 3.18
N LEU A 180 9.81 -4.30 2.16
CA LEU A 180 9.60 -5.74 2.02
C LEU A 180 9.70 -6.09 0.53
N GLY A 181 10.30 -7.23 0.20
CA GLY A 181 10.48 -7.66 -1.19
C GLY A 181 11.79 -7.18 -1.81
N GLN A 182 11.79 -7.03 -3.14
CA GLN A 182 12.92 -6.61 -3.96
C GLN A 182 12.45 -5.65 -5.05
N ALA A 183 13.17 -4.55 -5.25
CA ALA A 183 12.90 -3.61 -6.33
C ALA A 183 14.08 -3.55 -7.29
N ASP A 184 13.80 -3.56 -8.60
CA ASP A 184 14.80 -3.33 -9.63
C ASP A 184 14.69 -1.89 -10.13
N ILE A 185 15.80 -1.17 -10.08
CA ILE A 185 15.94 0.23 -10.51
C ILE A 185 16.62 0.23 -11.87
N SER A 186 15.99 0.87 -12.85
CA SER A 186 16.57 1.17 -14.15
C SER A 186 16.63 2.68 -14.32
N SER A 187 17.84 3.24 -14.36
CA SER A 187 18.08 4.67 -14.57
C SER A 187 19.02 4.89 -15.77
N PRO A 188 19.10 6.11 -16.31
CA PRO A 188 20.06 6.41 -17.40
C PRO A 188 21.52 6.09 -17.04
N GLN A 189 21.86 6.04 -15.76
CA GLN A 189 23.21 5.81 -15.24
C GLN A 189 23.50 4.33 -14.96
N GLY A 190 22.49 3.44 -15.03
CA GLY A 190 22.66 2.00 -14.90
C GLY A 190 21.45 1.28 -14.31
N GLU A 191 21.66 0.01 -13.98
CA GLU A 191 20.66 -0.82 -13.30
C GLU A 191 21.17 -1.25 -11.92
N MET A 192 20.26 -1.36 -10.97
CA MET A 192 20.55 -1.79 -9.60
C MET A 192 19.36 -2.50 -8.98
N SER A 193 19.59 -3.52 -8.18
CA SER A 193 18.53 -4.14 -7.39
C SER A 193 18.66 -3.74 -5.92
N LEU A 194 17.53 -3.37 -5.32
CA LEU A 194 17.40 -3.01 -3.91
C LEU A 194 16.70 -4.14 -3.16
N SER A 195 17.43 -4.76 -2.25
CA SER A 195 16.90 -5.76 -1.32
C SER A 195 16.14 -5.10 -0.17
N GLN A 196 15.42 -5.90 0.59
CA GLN A 196 14.77 -5.47 1.82
C GLN A 196 15.70 -4.69 2.75
N GLY A 197 15.21 -3.57 3.29
CA GLY A 197 15.96 -2.72 4.21
C GLY A 197 17.03 -1.88 3.52
N GLN A 198 17.00 -1.76 2.19
CA GLN A 198 17.87 -0.88 1.44
C GLN A 198 17.10 0.29 0.84
N ARG A 199 17.81 1.39 0.66
CA ARG A 199 17.34 2.58 -0.07
C ARG A 199 18.41 3.11 -1.01
N ILE A 200 17.97 3.91 -1.97
CA ILE A 200 18.84 4.70 -2.83
C ILE A 200 18.22 6.06 -3.07
N VAL A 201 19.07 7.07 -3.28
CA VAL A 201 18.69 8.39 -3.75
C VAL A 201 19.29 8.56 -5.15
N LEU A 202 18.44 8.91 -6.10
CA LEU A 202 18.72 8.98 -7.52
C LEU A 202 18.56 10.42 -7.99
N ASN A 203 19.57 10.94 -8.67
CA ASN A 203 19.56 12.28 -9.27
C ASN A 203 19.91 12.15 -10.74
N ALA A 204 19.41 13.07 -11.59
CA ALA A 204 19.60 13.00 -13.04
C ALA A 204 21.08 12.96 -13.49
N ASP A 205 21.99 13.54 -12.71
CA ASP A 205 23.40 13.74 -13.11
C ASP A 205 24.41 12.88 -12.32
N THR A 206 23.95 12.10 -11.33
CA THR A 206 24.84 11.36 -10.43
C THR A 206 24.87 9.87 -10.79
N PRO A 207 26.06 9.24 -10.93
CA PRO A 207 26.15 7.80 -11.08
C PRO A 207 25.45 7.06 -9.93
N LEU A 208 24.93 5.86 -10.20
CA LEU A 208 24.31 5.04 -9.17
C LEU A 208 25.30 4.79 -8.02
N GLY A 209 25.01 5.37 -6.85
CA GLY A 209 25.71 5.08 -5.61
C GLY A 209 25.42 3.67 -5.13
N ARG A 210 26.10 3.23 -4.07
CA ARG A 210 25.74 1.97 -3.41
C ARG A 210 24.42 2.13 -2.66
N PRO A 211 23.58 1.08 -2.57
CA PRO A 211 22.41 1.09 -1.70
C PRO A 211 22.84 1.46 -0.28
N LEU A 212 22.13 2.40 0.31
CA LEU A 212 22.25 2.76 1.71
C LEU A 212 21.32 1.87 2.53
N PRO A 213 21.62 1.63 3.81
CA PRO A 213 20.63 1.11 4.73
C PRO A 213 19.39 2.02 4.71
N ALA A 214 18.22 1.41 4.59
CA ALA A 214 16.95 2.09 4.85
C ALA A 214 16.81 2.37 6.35
N ALA A 215 15.72 3.04 6.72
CA ALA A 215 15.30 3.10 8.10
C ALA A 215 15.22 1.67 8.69
N GLN A 216 15.96 1.43 9.76
CA GLN A 216 15.97 0.18 10.50
C GLN A 216 14.59 -0.03 11.14
N ASN A 217 13.95 -1.15 10.85
CA ASN A 217 12.79 -1.57 11.63
C ASN A 217 13.25 -2.07 12.99
N LEU A 218 12.74 -1.43 14.04
CA LEU A 218 13.03 -1.77 15.43
C LEU A 218 12.12 -2.90 15.93
N LEU A 219 11.09 -3.29 15.16
CA LEU A 219 10.25 -4.43 15.46
C LEU A 219 10.87 -5.71 14.91
N SER A 220 10.75 -6.79 15.69
CA SER A 220 11.17 -8.14 15.32
C SER A 220 10.15 -8.86 14.43
N ASP A 221 8.89 -8.42 14.45
CA ASP A 221 7.83 -8.94 13.59
C ASP A 221 6.85 -7.82 13.21
N SER A 222 6.56 -7.76 11.91
CA SER A 222 5.79 -6.70 11.26
C SER A 222 4.61 -7.21 10.44
N THR A 223 4.51 -8.52 10.22
CA THR A 223 3.57 -9.12 9.25
C THR A 223 2.58 -10.08 9.91
N PHE A 224 2.66 -10.28 11.23
CA PHE A 224 1.71 -11.08 12.01
C PHE A 224 1.49 -12.49 11.46
N THR A 225 2.54 -13.27 11.23
CA THR A 225 2.40 -14.71 10.91
C THR A 225 1.54 -15.47 11.95
N PRO A 226 0.99 -16.65 11.64
CA PRO A 226 0.20 -17.43 12.60
C PRO A 226 0.90 -17.74 13.93
N GLU A 227 2.23 -17.74 13.95
CA GLU A 227 3.07 -17.99 15.13
C GLU A 227 3.51 -16.70 15.85
N SER A 228 3.12 -15.53 15.35
CA SER A 228 3.54 -14.23 15.88
C SER A 228 3.05 -13.99 17.30
N LEU A 229 1.82 -14.40 17.61
CA LEU A 229 1.27 -14.33 18.96
C LEU A 229 1.92 -15.39 19.84
N ASN A 230 2.34 -14.98 21.04
CA ASN A 230 3.11 -15.78 22.02
C ASN A 230 4.59 -16.00 21.66
N ASN A 231 5.09 -15.41 20.56
CA ASN A 231 6.50 -15.41 20.21
C ASN A 231 7.05 -13.98 20.20
N SER A 232 6.78 -13.23 19.13
CA SER A 232 7.20 -11.83 19.00
C SER A 232 6.22 -10.84 19.62
N TRP A 233 4.97 -11.24 19.84
CA TRP A 233 3.90 -10.42 20.40
C TRP A 233 3.26 -11.11 21.61
N GLU A 234 3.26 -10.43 22.77
CA GLU A 234 2.57 -10.90 23.97
C GLU A 234 1.14 -10.34 23.99
N SER A 235 0.14 -11.21 24.01
CA SER A 235 -1.27 -10.81 24.08
C SER A 235 -1.71 -10.55 25.51
N TYR A 236 -2.54 -9.54 25.71
CA TYR A 236 -3.19 -9.26 26.98
C TYR A 236 -4.65 -8.84 26.78
N ALA A 237 -5.43 -8.96 27.85
CA ALA A 237 -6.78 -8.42 27.93
C ALA A 237 -6.99 -7.79 29.30
N ILE A 238 -7.68 -6.65 29.36
CA ILE A 238 -8.21 -6.14 30.63
C ILE A 238 -9.46 -6.95 30.91
N VAL A 239 -9.45 -7.67 32.05
CA VAL A 239 -10.41 -8.73 32.40
C VAL A 239 -11.83 -8.30 32.03
N PRO A 240 -12.42 -8.90 30.98
CA PRO A 240 -13.75 -8.51 30.56
C PRO A 240 -14.76 -8.95 31.61
N ILE A 241 -15.81 -8.15 31.80
CA ILE A 241 -16.99 -8.56 32.57
C ILE A 241 -17.59 -9.78 31.86
N GLU A 242 -18.18 -10.74 32.58
CA GLU A 242 -18.72 -11.99 32.01
C GLU A 242 -19.67 -11.79 30.81
N SER A 243 -20.26 -10.60 30.65
CA SER A 243 -21.14 -10.25 29.53
C SER A 243 -20.42 -9.85 28.23
N VAL A 244 -19.08 -9.76 28.22
CA VAL A 244 -18.27 -9.42 27.05
C VAL A 244 -17.16 -10.44 26.84
N THR A 245 -16.87 -10.76 25.59
CA THR A 245 -15.73 -11.60 25.19
C THR A 245 -14.82 -10.79 24.28
N THR A 246 -13.55 -10.68 24.66
CA THR A 246 -12.52 -10.07 23.82
C THR A 246 -11.55 -11.11 23.25
N THR A 247 -10.99 -10.86 22.07
CA THR A 247 -10.05 -11.76 21.42
C THR A 247 -9.01 -10.97 20.63
N ALA A 248 -7.74 -11.33 20.81
CA ALA A 248 -6.66 -10.99 19.89
C ALA A 248 -6.23 -12.27 19.17
N SER A 249 -6.29 -12.28 17.85
CA SER A 249 -5.92 -13.43 17.02
C SER A 249 -5.26 -12.99 15.72
N VAL A 250 -4.50 -13.90 15.11
CA VAL A 250 -4.06 -13.73 13.73
C VAL A 250 -5.03 -14.47 12.82
N VAL A 251 -5.55 -13.78 11.82
CA VAL A 251 -6.48 -14.35 10.83
C VAL A 251 -5.96 -14.09 9.42
N LEU A 252 -6.34 -14.94 8.47
CA LEU A 252 -6.08 -14.69 7.05
C LEU A 252 -7.20 -13.81 6.48
N PHE A 253 -6.84 -12.62 6.01
CA PHE A 253 -7.70 -11.73 5.25
C PHE A 253 -7.17 -11.63 3.82
N GLN A 254 -7.92 -12.14 2.84
CA GLN A 254 -7.48 -12.21 1.43
C GLN A 254 -6.08 -12.83 1.29
N ASP A 255 -5.85 -13.99 1.93
CA ASP A 255 -4.58 -14.73 1.98
C ASP A 255 -3.39 -14.00 2.63
N GLN A 256 -3.61 -12.80 3.20
CA GLN A 256 -2.63 -12.10 4.02
C GLN A 256 -2.92 -12.27 5.51
N PRO A 257 -1.92 -12.62 6.33
CA PRO A 257 -2.11 -12.71 7.76
C PRO A 257 -2.20 -11.31 8.40
N VAL A 258 -3.20 -11.10 9.25
CA VAL A 258 -3.49 -9.82 9.90
C VAL A 258 -3.82 -10.03 11.38
N LEU A 259 -3.47 -9.07 12.23
CA LEU A 259 -3.91 -9.04 13.62
C LEU A 259 -5.38 -8.61 13.66
N ASN A 260 -6.25 -9.43 14.24
CA ASN A 260 -7.65 -9.09 14.52
C ASN A 260 -7.85 -8.87 16.02
N LEU A 261 -8.42 -7.72 16.37
CA LEU A 261 -8.82 -7.37 17.73
C LEU A 261 -10.33 -7.21 17.76
N ARG A 262 -11.00 -8.00 18.62
CA ARG A 262 -12.46 -8.08 18.60
C ARG A 262 -13.03 -8.10 20.01
N SER A 263 -14.16 -7.41 20.19
CA SER A 263 -15.01 -7.47 21.37
C SER A 263 -16.46 -7.71 20.96
N GLN A 264 -17.14 -8.65 21.63
CA GLN A 264 -18.52 -9.05 21.37
C GLN A 264 -19.27 -9.28 22.68
N GLY A 265 -20.59 -9.12 22.67
CA GLY A 265 -21.45 -9.38 23.82
C GLY A 265 -22.37 -8.20 24.10
N GLU A 266 -22.46 -7.80 25.36
CA GLU A 266 -23.23 -6.64 25.78
C GLU A 266 -22.59 -5.32 25.30
N ASP A 267 -23.39 -4.46 24.68
CA ASP A 267 -22.95 -3.12 24.30
C ASP A 267 -22.90 -2.19 25.53
N ASN A 268 -22.22 -1.05 25.43
CA ASN A 268 -22.07 -0.10 26.54
C ASN A 268 -21.26 -0.64 27.75
N VAL A 269 -20.45 -1.67 27.53
CA VAL A 269 -19.53 -2.25 28.53
C VAL A 269 -18.10 -2.09 28.05
N HIS A 270 -17.26 -1.43 28.84
CA HIS A 270 -15.84 -1.26 28.51
C HIS A 270 -15.09 -2.59 28.46
N SER A 271 -14.23 -2.73 27.45
CA SER A 271 -13.35 -3.87 27.26
C SER A 271 -12.09 -3.45 26.50
N GLU A 272 -10.96 -4.08 26.82
CA GLU A 272 -9.69 -3.86 26.12
C GLU A 272 -8.99 -5.18 25.85
N VAL A 273 -8.44 -5.31 24.64
CA VAL A 273 -7.58 -6.42 24.24
C VAL A 273 -6.49 -5.90 23.32
N GLY A 274 -5.29 -6.47 23.44
CA GLY A 274 -4.18 -6.03 22.63
C GLY A 274 -2.99 -6.96 22.66
N VAL A 275 -1.94 -6.51 21.99
CA VAL A 275 -0.65 -7.16 21.90
C VAL A 275 0.46 -6.14 22.17
N VAL A 276 1.53 -6.58 22.80
CA VAL A 276 2.72 -5.78 23.07
C VAL A 276 3.97 -6.48 22.54
N GLN A 277 4.86 -5.70 21.94
CA GLN A 277 6.19 -6.15 21.58
C GLN A 277 7.23 -5.26 22.27
N MET A 278 8.13 -5.91 23.00
CA MET A 278 9.27 -5.25 23.61
C MET A 278 10.30 -4.88 22.52
N VAL A 279 10.75 -3.63 22.54
CA VAL A 279 11.73 -3.09 21.58
C VAL A 279 13.09 -2.90 22.26
N ASN A 280 13.11 -2.29 23.44
CA ASN A 280 14.30 -2.06 24.27
C ASN A 280 15.52 -1.52 23.50
N LYS A 281 15.33 -0.43 22.74
CA LYS A 281 16.33 0.12 21.83
C LYS A 281 16.66 1.58 22.16
N ASP A 282 17.95 1.89 22.23
CA ASP A 282 18.44 3.26 22.23
C ASP A 282 18.30 3.86 20.83
N VAL A 283 17.71 5.05 20.75
CA VAL A 283 17.38 5.71 19.49
C VAL A 283 18.05 7.08 19.32
N ARG A 284 19.03 7.42 20.18
CA ARG A 284 19.67 8.74 20.17
C ARG A 284 20.48 9.04 18.91
N ASP A 285 21.00 8.00 18.28
CA ASP A 285 21.86 8.11 17.08
C ASP A 285 21.05 8.23 15.79
N PHE A 286 19.72 8.13 15.84
CA PHE A 286 18.83 8.28 14.68
C PHE A 286 18.33 9.73 14.53
N GLN A 287 18.06 10.13 13.29
CA GLN A 287 17.43 11.40 12.92
C GLN A 287 15.90 11.28 12.79
N SER A 288 15.38 10.07 12.53
CA SER A 288 13.94 9.82 12.39
C SER A 288 13.49 8.62 13.20
N LEU A 289 12.29 8.69 13.78
CA LEU A 289 11.57 7.56 14.37
C LEU A 289 10.09 7.70 14.03
N ARG A 290 9.52 6.74 13.29
CA ARG A 290 8.12 6.77 12.84
C ARG A 290 7.44 5.43 12.98
N VAL A 291 6.15 5.46 13.32
CA VAL A 291 5.27 4.29 13.33
C VAL A 291 4.52 4.23 12.01
N PHE A 292 4.50 3.06 11.38
CA PHE A 292 3.71 2.77 10.19
C PHE A 292 2.76 1.62 10.50
N ALA A 293 1.52 1.70 10.03
CA ALA A 293 0.53 0.62 10.18
C ALA A 293 -0.47 0.66 9.02
N GLU A 294 -1.09 -0.47 8.71
CA GLU A 294 -2.32 -0.52 7.91
C GLU A 294 -3.46 -0.91 8.83
N VAL A 295 -4.48 -0.06 8.91
CA VAL A 295 -5.58 -0.16 9.88
C VAL A 295 -6.90 -0.35 9.15
N ARG A 296 -7.73 -1.29 9.61
CA ARG A 296 -9.08 -1.48 9.06
C ARG A 296 -10.08 -1.64 10.19
N LEU A 297 -11.13 -0.83 10.18
CA LEU A 297 -12.18 -0.87 11.19
C LEU A 297 -13.47 -1.46 10.61
N VAL A 298 -13.92 -2.58 11.15
CA VAL A 298 -15.13 -3.30 10.69
C VAL A 298 -16.33 -2.90 11.54
N GLU A 299 -16.14 -2.87 12.85
CA GLU A 299 -17.18 -2.57 13.84
C GLU A 299 -16.65 -1.63 14.94
N GLN A 300 -17.53 -0.74 15.39
CA GLN A 300 -17.33 0.20 16.49
C GLN A 300 -18.71 0.56 17.01
N SER A 301 -19.03 0.27 18.27
CA SER A 301 -20.29 0.74 18.89
C SER A 301 -20.13 2.09 19.57
N LEU A 302 -19.08 2.27 20.37
CA LEU A 302 -18.70 3.52 21.06
C LEU A 302 -18.28 4.62 20.06
N PRO A 303 -18.96 5.77 19.98
CA PRO A 303 -18.56 6.87 19.10
C PRO A 303 -17.25 7.55 19.49
N GLY A 304 -16.47 8.00 18.49
CA GLY A 304 -15.19 8.67 18.73
C GLY A 304 -14.20 7.77 19.48
N GLY A 305 -13.65 8.32 20.58
CA GLY A 305 -12.82 7.62 21.55
C GLY A 305 -13.45 7.54 22.95
N GLY A 306 -14.79 7.60 23.03
CA GLY A 306 -15.51 7.86 24.28
C GLY A 306 -15.36 9.30 24.78
N GLN A 307 -15.97 9.60 25.93
CA GLN A 307 -16.02 10.98 26.46
C GLN A 307 -14.63 11.59 26.70
N LEU A 308 -13.66 10.74 27.06
CA LEU A 308 -12.30 11.15 27.38
C LEU A 308 -11.31 11.00 26.21
N GLY A 309 -11.75 10.48 25.06
CA GLY A 309 -10.86 10.27 23.91
C GLY A 309 -9.75 9.24 24.19
N SER A 310 -10.07 8.17 24.90
CA SER A 310 -9.12 7.13 25.36
C SER A 310 -9.47 5.72 24.89
N GLU A 311 -10.61 5.53 24.21
CA GLU A 311 -11.18 4.22 23.88
C GLU A 311 -11.48 4.12 22.38
N PHE A 312 -10.48 3.70 21.61
CA PHE A 312 -10.61 3.57 20.16
C PHE A 312 -10.57 2.09 19.70
N PRO A 313 -11.31 1.73 18.63
CA PRO A 313 -11.23 0.40 18.00
C PRO A 313 -9.82 -0.07 17.64
N VAL A 314 -8.89 0.86 17.38
CA VAL A 314 -7.45 0.61 17.32
C VAL A 314 -6.73 1.77 17.97
N MET A 315 -5.74 1.45 18.81
CA MET A 315 -4.78 2.36 19.38
C MET A 315 -3.36 1.84 19.17
N LEU A 316 -2.50 2.74 18.71
CA LEU A 316 -1.05 2.56 18.71
C LEU A 316 -0.48 3.30 19.90
N HIS A 317 0.37 2.61 20.65
CA HIS A 317 1.02 3.17 21.83
C HIS A 317 2.51 2.83 21.83
N VAL A 318 3.36 3.84 21.97
CA VAL A 318 4.80 3.66 22.13
C VAL A 318 5.19 4.15 23.52
N ALA A 319 5.72 3.24 24.34
CA ALA A 319 6.28 3.57 25.65
C ALA A 319 7.79 3.79 25.52
N TYR A 320 8.30 4.90 26.04
CA TYR A 320 9.70 5.28 25.86
C TYR A 320 10.23 6.10 27.06
N LYS A 321 11.53 6.37 27.05
CA LYS A 321 12.18 7.32 27.96
C LYS A 321 12.62 8.57 27.23
N ASP A 322 12.46 9.73 27.87
CA ASP A 322 13.02 11.00 27.41
C ASP A 322 14.48 11.18 27.88
N ALA A 323 15.14 12.25 27.41
CA ALA A 323 16.54 12.55 27.75
C ALA A 323 16.77 12.81 29.25
N ALA A 324 15.74 13.15 30.01
CA ALA A 324 15.79 13.32 31.45
C ALA A 324 15.55 11.99 32.21
N GLY A 325 15.29 10.90 31.48
CA GLY A 325 15.06 9.56 32.02
C GLY A 325 13.62 9.32 32.50
N ASN A 326 12.70 10.26 32.23
CA ASN A 326 11.29 10.08 32.57
C ASN A 326 10.63 9.09 31.62
N ASP A 327 9.69 8.33 32.14
CA ASP A 327 8.81 7.50 31.33
C ASP A 327 7.77 8.37 30.63
N ARG A 328 7.56 8.08 29.34
CA ARG A 328 6.67 8.81 28.45
C ARG A 328 5.90 7.84 27.57
N ASP A 329 4.76 8.32 27.12
CA ASP A 329 3.84 7.60 26.26
C ASP A 329 3.53 8.45 25.04
N TRP A 330 3.46 7.79 23.89
CA TRP A 330 2.91 8.35 22.66
C TRP A 330 1.70 7.53 22.26
N PHE A 331 0.57 8.18 21.98
CA PHE A 331 -0.69 7.53 21.61
C PHE A 331 -1.23 8.03 20.27
N HIS A 332 -1.79 7.10 19.49
CA HIS A 332 -2.60 7.44 18.32
C HIS A 332 -3.80 6.50 18.18
N GLY A 333 -5.01 7.04 18.14
CA GLY A 333 -6.27 6.28 18.06
C GLY A 333 -7.00 6.40 16.72
N PHE A 334 -7.66 5.34 16.27
CA PHE A 334 -8.45 5.34 15.02
C PHE A 334 -9.92 5.05 15.28
N TYR A 335 -10.82 5.80 14.63
CA TYR A 335 -12.26 5.59 14.71
C TYR A 335 -12.96 5.85 13.37
N PHE A 336 -14.20 5.40 13.21
CA PHE A 336 -15.03 5.79 12.06
C PHE A 336 -16.38 6.41 12.47
N LYS A 337 -16.90 6.07 13.66
CA LYS A 337 -18.14 6.67 14.17
C LYS A 337 -17.87 8.09 14.68
N PRO A 338 -18.51 9.12 14.10
CA PRO A 338 -18.31 10.50 14.54
C PRO A 338 -18.58 10.67 16.03
N ALA A 339 -17.72 11.42 16.71
CA ALA A 339 -17.88 11.73 18.11
C ALA A 339 -18.96 12.83 18.29
N PRO A 340 -19.79 12.76 19.35
CA PRO A 340 -20.57 13.92 19.81
C PRO A 340 -19.67 15.12 20.12
N ASP A 341 -20.18 16.34 19.95
CA ASP A 341 -19.41 17.59 20.16
C ASP A 341 -18.78 17.72 21.56
N ASN A 342 -19.35 17.05 22.56
CA ASN A 342 -18.87 17.07 23.94
C ASN A 342 -17.82 16.00 24.26
N TYR A 343 -17.40 15.18 23.30
CA TYR A 343 -16.36 14.17 23.47
C TYR A 343 -14.99 14.77 23.14
N ILE A 344 -13.98 14.37 23.91
CA ILE A 344 -12.60 14.79 23.64
C ILE A 344 -12.04 13.95 22.49
N LEU A 345 -11.46 14.64 21.51
CA LEU A 345 -10.60 14.04 20.49
C LEU A 345 -9.28 14.80 20.52
N TYR A 346 -8.20 14.09 20.84
CA TYR A 346 -6.88 14.70 20.88
C TYR A 346 -6.31 14.83 19.47
N ASP A 347 -5.51 15.88 19.26
CA ASP A 347 -4.78 16.17 18.02
C ASP A 347 -3.40 16.78 18.36
N GLN A 348 -2.76 16.25 19.40
CA GLN A 348 -1.41 16.67 19.81
C GLN A 348 -0.38 15.65 19.31
N PRO A 349 0.89 16.05 19.09
CA PRO A 349 1.92 15.14 18.60
C PRO A 349 2.16 13.90 19.47
N ASP A 350 1.97 14.01 20.78
CA ASP A 350 2.13 12.93 21.77
C ASP A 350 0.85 12.12 22.01
N ASN A 351 -0.31 12.70 21.72
CA ASN A 351 -1.60 12.03 21.84
C ASN A 351 -2.55 12.59 20.78
N SER A 352 -2.91 11.77 19.80
CA SER A 352 -3.78 12.16 18.70
C SER A 352 -4.77 11.07 18.33
N SER A 353 -5.77 11.43 17.54
CA SER A 353 -6.74 10.47 17.00
C SER A 353 -7.20 10.90 15.62
N GLU A 354 -7.52 9.93 14.78
CA GLU A 354 -7.94 10.18 13.40
C GLU A 354 -9.18 9.37 13.02
N ARG A 355 -10.11 10.05 12.33
CA ARG A 355 -11.27 9.40 11.74
C ARG A 355 -10.88 8.79 10.40
N ILE A 356 -11.16 7.50 10.23
CA ILE A 356 -10.89 6.74 9.00
C ILE A 356 -12.17 6.10 8.47
N ALA A 357 -12.14 5.68 7.20
CA ALA A 357 -13.29 5.04 6.56
C ALA A 357 -13.55 3.64 7.13
N ARG A 358 -14.83 3.32 7.38
CA ARG A 358 -15.27 1.99 7.80
C ARG A 358 -15.03 0.96 6.69
N GLY A 359 -14.50 -0.20 7.05
CA GLY A 359 -14.37 -1.35 6.16
C GLY A 359 -13.38 -1.14 5.03
N ARG A 360 -12.38 -0.27 5.22
CA ARG A 360 -11.29 -0.04 4.28
C ARG A 360 -9.96 -0.07 5.02
N TRP A 361 -8.92 -0.52 4.32
CA TRP A 361 -7.55 -0.40 4.82
C TRP A 361 -7.12 1.07 4.74
N TYR A 362 -6.59 1.57 5.85
CA TYR A 362 -6.08 2.92 6.01
C TYR A 362 -4.56 2.86 6.32
N PRO A 363 -3.71 3.35 5.42
CA PRO A 363 -2.27 3.38 5.57
C PRO A 363 -1.87 4.56 6.43
N TYR A 364 -1.44 4.27 7.65
CA TYR A 364 -1.02 5.26 8.61
C TYR A 364 0.50 5.39 8.66
N GLU A 365 0.96 6.65 8.79
CA GLU A 365 2.33 7.00 9.16
C GLU A 365 2.28 8.11 10.21
N SER A 366 2.99 7.91 11.32
CA SER A 366 3.11 8.93 12.35
C SER A 366 4.01 10.09 11.92
N VAL A 367 3.88 11.22 12.61
CA VAL A 367 4.94 12.25 12.63
C VAL A 367 6.28 11.65 13.07
N ASN A 368 7.38 12.33 12.77
CA ASN A 368 8.69 11.95 13.30
C ASN A 368 8.76 12.25 14.81
N LEU A 369 8.76 11.19 15.61
CA LEU A 369 8.73 11.28 17.07
C LEU A 369 9.98 11.97 17.63
N LEU A 370 11.12 11.92 16.93
CA LEU A 370 12.37 12.54 17.40
C LEU A 370 12.41 14.06 17.21
N THR A 371 11.61 14.61 16.29
CA THR A 371 11.58 16.05 15.98
C THR A 371 10.34 16.75 16.51
N THR A 372 9.20 16.05 16.58
CA THR A 372 7.91 16.69 16.88
C THR A 372 7.62 16.76 18.38
N LEU A 373 8.21 15.89 19.20
CA LEU A 373 7.95 15.81 20.64
C LEU A 373 8.83 16.77 21.49
N GLY A 374 9.66 17.59 20.85
CA GLY A 374 10.46 18.61 21.52
C GLY A 374 11.37 18.04 22.62
N PRO A 375 11.40 18.65 23.83
CA PRO A 375 12.20 18.14 24.96
C PRO A 375 11.79 16.75 25.45
N ALA A 376 10.54 16.32 25.16
CA ALA A 376 10.04 15.01 25.51
C ALA A 376 10.36 13.96 24.43
N LYS A 377 11.25 14.24 23.47
CA LYS A 377 11.59 13.27 22.43
C LYS A 377 12.15 11.95 22.99
N PRO A 378 11.88 10.82 22.32
CA PRO A 378 12.44 9.53 22.69
C PRO A 378 13.96 9.49 22.64
N VAL A 379 14.58 8.90 23.66
CA VAL A 379 15.99 8.47 23.62
C VAL A 379 16.12 6.96 23.77
N PHE A 380 15.13 6.29 24.37
CA PHE A 380 15.08 4.83 24.49
C PHE A 380 13.64 4.35 24.34
N VAL A 381 13.36 3.54 23.33
CA VAL A 381 12.05 2.92 23.12
C VAL A 381 11.97 1.63 23.92
N LYS A 382 10.96 1.52 24.80
CA LYS A 382 10.73 0.32 25.60
C LYS A 382 9.92 -0.71 24.82
N SER A 383 8.76 -0.30 24.32
CA SER A 383 7.79 -1.20 23.69
C SER A 383 6.86 -0.46 22.74
N ILE A 384 6.27 -1.22 21.83
CA ILE A 384 5.07 -0.82 21.09
C ILE A 384 3.90 -1.71 21.50
N ARG A 385 2.73 -1.10 21.66
CA ARG A 385 1.48 -1.76 22.00
C ARG A 385 0.44 -1.43 20.94
N ILE A 386 -0.24 -2.45 20.46
CA ILE A 386 -1.40 -2.33 19.59
C ILE A 386 -2.57 -2.89 20.36
N TYR A 387 -3.62 -2.10 20.55
CA TYR A 387 -4.78 -2.55 21.31
C TYR A 387 -6.06 -1.93 20.80
N ALA A 388 -7.17 -2.55 21.13
CA ALA A 388 -8.51 -2.06 20.89
C ALA A 388 -9.20 -1.86 22.23
N SER A 389 -9.90 -0.74 22.39
CA SER A 389 -10.51 -0.34 23.66
C SER A 389 -11.85 0.34 23.40
N GLY A 390 -12.85 0.05 24.23
CA GLY A 390 -14.21 0.58 24.09
C GLY A 390 -15.26 -0.50 24.35
N TRP A 391 -16.41 -0.39 23.69
CA TRP A 391 -17.52 -1.34 23.86
C TRP A 391 -17.40 -2.53 22.89
N ILE A 392 -18.24 -2.58 21.85
CA ILE A 392 -18.18 -3.59 20.78
C ILE A 392 -17.30 -3.04 19.64
N TYR A 393 -16.35 -3.85 19.20
CA TYR A 393 -15.44 -3.50 18.10
C TYR A 393 -14.95 -4.74 17.36
N ASP A 394 -14.61 -4.55 16.09
CA ASP A 394 -13.91 -5.52 15.26
C ASP A 394 -12.96 -4.72 14.37
N SER A 395 -11.66 -4.93 14.58
CA SER A 395 -10.61 -4.21 13.88
C SER A 395 -9.49 -5.14 13.43
N MET A 396 -8.83 -4.76 12.34
CA MET A 396 -7.73 -5.48 11.75
C MET A 396 -6.53 -4.57 11.57
N LEU A 397 -5.34 -5.11 11.81
CA LEU A 397 -4.07 -4.42 11.62
C LEU A 397 -3.12 -5.28 10.78
N ALA A 398 -2.43 -4.64 9.83
CA ALA A 398 -1.41 -5.26 8.99
C ALA A 398 -0.17 -4.37 8.90
N ASN A 399 0.96 -4.95 8.47
CA ASN A 399 2.17 -4.22 8.08
C ASN A 399 2.64 -3.16 9.10
N ILE A 400 2.68 -3.50 10.39
CA ILE A 400 3.15 -2.61 11.46
C ILE A 400 4.68 -2.47 11.39
N SER A 401 5.22 -1.27 11.53
CA SER A 401 6.67 -1.06 11.62
C SER A 401 7.00 0.13 12.50
N LEU A 402 8.11 0.05 13.23
CA LEU A 402 8.71 1.16 13.96
C LEU A 402 10.07 1.44 13.33
N LEU A 403 10.13 2.46 12.49
CA LEU A 403 11.28 2.68 11.62
C LEU A 403 12.15 3.82 12.14
N ALA A 404 13.43 3.52 12.30
CA ALA A 404 14.46 4.45 12.75
C ALA A 404 15.48 4.71 11.65
N GLU A 405 15.74 5.96 11.33
CA GLU A 405 16.62 6.35 10.21
C GLU A 405 17.79 7.20 10.72
N GLU A 406 19.00 6.90 10.25
CA GLU A 406 20.24 7.63 10.58
C GLU A 406 20.34 9.00 9.93
#